data_AF-A0A8C6FI80-F1
#
_entry.id   AF-A0A8C6FI80-F1
#
_cell.length_a   1.000
_cell.length_b   1.000
_cell.length_c   1.000
_cell.angle_alpha   90.00
_cell.angle_beta   90.00
_cell.angle_gamma   90.00
#
_symmetry.space_group_name_H-M   'P 1'
#
loop_
_entity.id
_entity.type
_entity.pdbx_description
1 polymer ?
#
loop_
_entity_poly.entity_id
_entity_poly.type
_entity_poly.pdbx_seq_one_letter_code
_entity_poly.pdbx_strand_id
1 'polypeptide(L)'
;MRQRDIEVIVGVLKEKCLFTVKQVTEILHRCPYVIREDPGELEYKFQYAYFRMGIKHVDIVKTDFLQYSMIKTKQRHAFLERLGRYQTPDKKGQTQVPSPLLKDVLRVSEAEFLARTAVSSAEEFEVFKKLLAREEEESEGCMADEDLDEEEEEQEL
;
A
#
# COMPACT_ATOMS: atom_id res chain seq x y z
N MET A 1 -20.96 -15.93 -0.61
CA MET A 1 -19.65 -16.01 0.06
C MET A 1 -19.53 -17.39 0.67
N ARG A 2 -18.46 -18.13 0.35
CA ARG A 2 -18.22 -19.46 0.89
C ARG A 2 -17.33 -19.33 2.12
N GLN A 3 -17.52 -20.18 3.13
CA GLN A 3 -16.65 -20.26 4.31
C GLN A 3 -15.15 -20.27 3.95
N ARG A 4 -14.81 -20.96 2.83
CA ARG A 4 -13.45 -21.03 2.26
C ARG A 4 -12.85 -19.67 1.93
N ASP A 5 -13.64 -18.71 1.44
CA ASP A 5 -13.13 -17.40 1.03
C ASP A 5 -12.64 -16.61 2.28
N ILE A 6 -13.33 -16.77 3.41
CA ILE A 6 -12.94 -16.16 4.70
C ILE A 6 -11.68 -16.83 5.26
N GLU A 7 -11.59 -18.16 5.19
CA GLU A 7 -10.42 -18.91 5.65
C GLU A 7 -9.14 -18.51 4.91
N VAL A 8 -9.24 -18.31 3.58
CA VAL A 8 -8.11 -17.84 2.76
C VAL A 8 -7.63 -16.46 3.22
N ILE A 9 -8.54 -15.50 3.38
CA ILE A 9 -8.19 -14.14 3.82
C ILE A 9 -7.57 -14.16 5.24
N VAL A 10 -8.13 -14.94 6.15
CA VAL A 10 -7.56 -15.11 7.50
C VAL A 10 -6.18 -15.76 7.45
N GLY A 11 -5.98 -16.74 6.55
CA GLY A 11 -4.68 -17.36 6.29
C GLY A 11 -3.64 -16.33 5.84
N VAL A 12 -3.97 -15.50 4.84
CA VAL A 12 -3.10 -14.41 4.38
C VAL A 12 -2.73 -13.46 5.52
N LEU A 13 -3.71 -12.99 6.30
CA LEU A 13 -3.47 -12.05 7.39
C LEU A 13 -2.58 -12.65 8.49
N LYS A 14 -2.73 -13.93 8.82
CA LYS A 14 -1.96 -14.58 9.89
C LYS A 14 -0.59 -15.06 9.44
N GLU A 15 -0.54 -15.76 8.31
CA GLU A 15 0.64 -16.53 7.90
C GLU A 15 1.57 -15.70 7.03
N LYS A 16 1.01 -14.89 6.12
CA LYS A 16 1.80 -14.04 5.24
C LYS A 16 2.07 -12.65 5.82
N CYS A 17 1.04 -12.03 6.39
CA CYS A 17 1.15 -10.68 6.96
C CYS A 17 1.57 -10.68 8.45
N LEU A 18 1.65 -11.86 9.08
CA LEU A 18 2.10 -12.04 10.47
C LEU A 18 1.27 -11.27 11.52
N PHE A 19 -0.01 -11.01 11.26
CA PHE A 19 -0.90 -10.45 12.27
C PHE A 19 -1.24 -11.50 13.33
N THR A 20 -1.26 -11.07 14.59
CA THR A 20 -1.76 -11.91 15.69
C THR A 20 -3.26 -12.16 15.54
N VAL A 21 -3.77 -13.25 16.13
CA VAL A 21 -5.21 -13.56 16.12
C VAL A 21 -6.06 -12.38 16.60
N LYS A 22 -5.61 -11.68 17.65
CA LYS A 22 -6.29 -10.49 18.16
C LYS A 22 -6.34 -9.35 17.13
N GLN A 23 -5.24 -9.10 16.44
CA GLN A 23 -5.20 -8.08 15.38
C GLN A 23 -6.07 -8.47 14.19
N VAL A 24 -6.09 -9.74 13.80
CA VAL A 24 -6.96 -10.22 12.72
C VAL A 24 -8.43 -10.02 13.07
N THR A 25 -8.85 -10.37 14.29
CA THR A 25 -10.22 -10.12 14.74
C THR A 25 -10.57 -8.63 14.69
N GLU A 26 -9.66 -7.76 15.12
CA GLU A 26 -9.86 -6.30 15.07
C GLU A 26 -9.96 -5.78 13.63
N ILE A 27 -9.09 -6.27 12.73
CA ILE A 27 -9.12 -5.94 11.30
C ILE A 27 -10.45 -6.35 10.69
N LEU A 28 -10.93 -7.57 10.94
CA LEU A 28 -12.20 -8.05 10.39
C LEU A 28 -13.39 -7.24 10.92
N HIS A 29 -13.33 -6.78 12.17
CA HIS A 29 -14.38 -5.95 12.77
C HIS A 29 -14.40 -4.52 12.19
N ARG A 30 -13.23 -3.90 12.01
CA ARG A 30 -13.13 -2.49 11.56
C ARG A 30 -13.09 -2.31 10.05
N CYS A 31 -12.49 -3.28 9.35
CA CYS A 31 -12.29 -3.26 7.90
C CYS A 31 -13.00 -4.47 7.26
N PRO A 32 -14.34 -4.60 7.34
CA PRO A 32 -15.05 -5.79 6.85
C PRO A 32 -14.90 -6.01 5.33
N TYR A 33 -14.49 -4.98 4.58
CA TYR A 33 -14.24 -5.05 3.14
C TYR A 33 -13.10 -5.99 2.76
N VAL A 34 -12.11 -6.21 3.65
CA VAL A 34 -10.95 -7.08 3.38
C VAL A 34 -11.35 -8.52 3.06
N ILE A 35 -12.52 -8.97 3.50
CA ILE A 35 -13.06 -10.30 3.21
C ILE A 35 -13.41 -10.47 1.72
N ARG A 36 -13.64 -9.36 1.01
CA ARG A 36 -13.99 -9.34 -0.41
C ARG A 36 -12.82 -8.99 -1.32
N GLU A 37 -11.67 -8.63 -0.76
CA GLU A 37 -10.50 -8.29 -1.54
C GLU A 37 -9.81 -9.54 -2.09
N ASP A 38 -9.07 -9.38 -3.16
CA ASP A 38 -8.22 -10.44 -3.65
C ASP A 38 -7.11 -10.74 -2.62
N PRO A 39 -6.84 -12.02 -2.29
CA PRO A 39 -5.80 -12.40 -1.34
C PRO A 39 -4.40 -11.85 -1.66
N GLY A 40 -4.05 -11.77 -2.95
CA GLY A 40 -2.78 -11.21 -3.41
C GLY A 40 -2.74 -9.68 -3.28
N GLU A 41 -3.82 -9.00 -3.65
CA GLU A 41 -3.94 -7.55 -3.44
C GLU A 41 -3.89 -7.16 -1.96
N LEU A 42 -4.50 -7.96 -1.08
CA LEU A 42 -4.48 -7.75 0.37
C LEU A 42 -3.06 -7.90 0.93
N GLU A 43 -2.34 -8.94 0.50
CA GLU A 43 -0.94 -9.15 0.85
C GLU A 43 -0.06 -7.99 0.37
N TYR A 44 -0.21 -7.58 -0.90
CA TYR A 44 0.53 -6.46 -1.47
C TYR A 44 0.23 -5.15 -0.72
N LYS A 45 -1.03 -4.91 -0.34
CA LYS A 45 -1.42 -3.75 0.46
C LYS A 45 -0.72 -3.73 1.82
N PHE A 46 -0.64 -4.87 2.49
CA PHE A 46 0.12 -5.00 3.72
C PHE A 46 1.62 -4.73 3.49
N GLN A 47 2.21 -5.33 2.46
CA GLN A 47 3.63 -5.15 2.13
C GLN A 47 3.96 -3.68 1.84
N TYR A 48 3.09 -2.98 1.11
CA TYR A 48 3.26 -1.55 0.86
C TYR A 48 3.23 -0.74 2.16
N ALA A 49 2.27 -1.01 3.05
CA ALA A 49 2.20 -0.35 4.35
C ALA A 49 3.44 -0.60 5.20
N TYR A 50 3.87 -1.86 5.26
CA TYR A 50 4.92 -2.30 6.18
C TYR A 50 6.32 -1.96 5.68
N PHE A 51 6.63 -2.27 4.42
CA PHE A 51 7.96 -2.08 3.84
C PHE A 51 8.12 -0.72 3.18
N ARG A 52 7.14 -0.28 2.38
CA ARG A 52 7.27 0.96 1.59
C ARG A 52 7.00 2.21 2.44
N MET A 53 5.97 2.16 3.28
CA MET A 53 5.58 3.27 4.17
C MET A 53 6.22 3.18 5.57
N GLY A 54 6.73 2.00 5.96
CA GLY A 54 7.36 1.77 7.26
C GLY A 54 6.39 1.76 8.45
N ILE A 55 5.13 1.39 8.22
CA ILE A 55 4.07 1.37 9.24
C ILE A 55 4.08 0.02 9.96
N LYS A 56 4.08 0.02 11.29
CA LYS A 56 4.05 -1.20 12.11
C LYS A 56 2.66 -1.82 12.16
N HIS A 57 2.55 -3.13 12.42
CA HIS A 57 1.28 -3.86 12.52
C HIS A 57 0.26 -3.18 13.44
N VAL A 58 0.70 -2.70 14.61
CA VAL A 58 -0.19 -2.04 15.58
C VAL A 58 -0.84 -0.79 14.99
N ASP A 59 -0.08 -0.02 14.21
CA ASP A 59 -0.58 1.21 13.61
C ASP A 59 -1.47 0.91 12.40
N ILE A 60 -1.12 -0.08 11.58
CA ILE A 60 -1.96 -0.57 10.47
C ILE A 60 -3.37 -0.91 10.97
N VAL A 61 -3.48 -1.62 12.10
CA VAL A 61 -4.77 -1.96 12.71
C VAL A 61 -5.45 -0.75 13.33
N LYS A 62 -4.72 0.09 14.07
CA LYS A 62 -5.31 1.25 14.77
C LYS A 62 -5.86 2.33 13.83
N THR A 63 -5.26 2.48 12.64
CA THR A 63 -5.66 3.49 11.65
C THR A 63 -6.59 2.96 10.59
N ASP A 64 -7.05 1.71 10.74
CA ASP A 64 -7.96 1.03 9.82
C ASP A 64 -7.42 1.04 8.39
N PHE A 65 -6.09 0.92 8.23
CA PHE A 65 -5.39 1.18 6.96
C PHE A 65 -5.90 0.30 5.81
N LEU A 66 -6.24 -0.95 6.11
CA LEU A 66 -6.67 -1.92 5.11
C LEU A 66 -8.03 -1.57 4.46
N GLN A 67 -8.80 -0.64 5.03
CA GLN A 67 -10.06 -0.18 4.43
C GLN A 67 -9.87 0.71 3.19
N TYR A 68 -8.68 1.28 2.99
CA TYR A 68 -8.41 2.18 1.87
C TYR A 68 -7.95 1.40 0.64
N SER A 69 -8.32 1.86 -0.55
CA SER A 69 -7.87 1.27 -1.81
C SER A 69 -6.39 1.54 -2.05
N MET A 70 -5.71 0.62 -2.74
CA MET A 70 -4.29 0.78 -3.06
C MET A 70 -4.02 2.01 -3.91
N ILE A 71 -4.87 2.29 -4.90
CA ILE A 71 -4.76 3.48 -5.74
C ILE A 71 -4.72 4.76 -4.88
N LYS A 72 -5.66 4.91 -3.94
CA LYS A 72 -5.71 6.07 -3.05
C LYS A 72 -4.48 6.16 -2.16
N THR A 73 -4.05 5.03 -1.60
CA THR A 73 -2.88 4.96 -0.73
C THR A 73 -1.61 5.38 -1.48
N LYS A 74 -1.36 4.80 -2.66
CA LYS A 74 -0.18 5.11 -3.49
C LYS A 74 -0.18 6.56 -3.93
N GLN A 75 -1.30 7.07 -4.45
CA GLN A 75 -1.41 8.48 -4.89
C GLN A 75 -1.06 9.45 -3.76
N ARG A 76 -1.62 9.28 -2.56
CA ARG A 76 -1.36 10.22 -1.45
C ARG A 76 0.02 10.05 -0.85
N HIS A 77 0.49 8.81 -0.69
CA HIS A 77 1.81 8.52 -0.14
C HIS A 77 2.93 9.00 -1.07
N ALA A 78 2.91 8.59 -2.34
CA ALA A 78 3.92 8.96 -3.32
C ALA A 78 3.99 10.48 -3.53
N PHE A 79 2.84 11.16 -3.51
CA PHE A 79 2.80 12.61 -3.61
C PHE A 79 3.51 13.28 -2.43
N LEU A 80 3.20 12.88 -1.20
CA LEU A 80 3.87 13.43 -0.02
C LEU A 80 5.36 13.11 0.04
N GLU A 81 5.76 11.93 -0.45
CA GLU A 81 7.16 11.56 -0.53
C GLU A 81 7.93 12.43 -1.53
N ARG A 82 7.39 12.66 -2.73
CA ARG A 82 8.01 13.55 -3.72
C ARG A 82 8.05 15.02 -3.27
N LEU A 83 7.10 15.43 -2.44
CA LEU A 83 7.11 16.74 -1.78
C LEU A 83 8.07 16.81 -0.58
N GLY A 84 8.71 15.70 -0.19
CA GLY A 84 9.58 15.63 0.99
C GLY A 84 8.82 15.76 2.33
N ARG A 85 7.48 15.63 2.32
CA ARG A 85 6.61 15.72 3.49
C ARG A 85 6.34 14.38 4.15
N TYR A 86 6.60 13.28 3.46
CA TYR A 86 6.59 11.94 4.03
C TYR A 86 7.97 11.33 3.88
N GLN A 87 8.50 10.81 4.99
CA GLN A 87 9.74 10.06 4.99
C GLN A 87 9.46 8.66 5.54
N THR A 88 9.88 7.64 4.80
CA THR A 88 9.86 6.26 5.30
C THR A 88 10.83 6.17 6.49
N PRO A 89 10.38 5.69 7.67
CA PRO A 89 11.23 5.54 8.84
C PRO A 89 12.48 4.70 8.57
N ASP A 90 13.59 5.08 9.20
CA ASP A 90 14.83 4.30 9.15
C ASP A 90 14.72 2.96 9.90
N LYS A 91 15.80 2.17 9.95
CA LYS A 91 15.83 0.88 10.66
C LYS A 91 15.51 1.01 12.17
N LYS A 92 15.61 2.19 12.76
CA LYS A 92 15.28 2.49 14.16
C LYS A 92 13.86 3.06 14.30
N GLY A 93 13.12 3.23 13.21
CA GLY A 93 11.80 3.83 13.18
C GLY A 93 11.83 5.36 13.33
N GLN A 94 12.96 6.00 13.00
CA GLN A 94 13.14 7.44 13.10
C GLN A 94 13.03 8.09 11.72
N THR A 95 12.47 9.31 11.68
CA THR A 95 12.45 10.17 10.50
C THR A 95 13.13 11.50 10.86
N GLN A 96 13.77 12.14 9.90
CA GLN A 96 14.37 13.47 10.08
C GLN A 96 13.28 14.54 10.17
N VAL A 97 12.22 14.38 9.37
CA VAL A 97 11.01 15.19 9.42
C VAL A 97 9.86 14.30 9.90
N PRO A 98 9.05 14.72 10.89
CA PRO A 98 7.90 13.95 11.32
C PRO A 98 6.92 13.75 10.16
N SER A 99 6.70 12.50 9.74
CA SER A 99 5.69 12.17 8.74
C SER A 99 4.29 12.46 9.28
N PRO A 100 3.35 12.94 8.45
CA PRO A 100 1.98 13.22 8.86
C PRO A 100 1.26 11.95 9.34
N LEU A 101 0.28 12.12 10.23
CA LEU A 101 -0.50 11.00 10.75
C LEU A 101 -1.33 10.36 9.62
N LEU A 102 -1.42 9.03 9.59
CA LEU A 102 -2.16 8.31 8.55
C LEU A 102 -3.63 8.72 8.43
N LYS A 103 -4.27 9.17 9.52
CA LYS A 103 -5.63 9.71 9.49
C LYS A 103 -5.70 11.00 8.65
N ASP A 104 -4.69 11.86 8.73
CA ASP A 104 -4.61 13.13 8.00
C ASP A 104 -4.15 12.93 6.55
N VAL A 105 -3.64 11.72 6.24
CA VAL A 105 -3.29 11.31 4.88
C VAL A 105 -4.46 10.58 4.21
N LEU A 106 -5.04 9.56 4.82
CA LEU A 106 -5.97 8.62 4.16
C LEU A 106 -7.43 8.81 4.55
N ARG A 107 -7.73 9.21 5.80
CA ARG A 107 -9.12 9.30 6.29
C ARG A 107 -9.83 10.56 5.77
N VAL A 108 -9.10 11.68 5.67
CA VAL A 108 -9.64 12.98 5.26
C VAL A 108 -10.03 13.03 3.78
N SER A 109 -10.86 14.01 3.42
CA SER A 109 -11.20 14.30 2.02
C SER A 109 -9.96 14.70 1.21
N GLU A 110 -10.04 14.64 -0.12
CA GLU A 110 -8.93 15.08 -0.97
C GLU A 110 -8.64 16.58 -0.78
N ALA A 111 -9.68 17.42 -0.69
CA ALA A 111 -9.53 18.84 -0.44
C ALA A 111 -8.84 19.13 0.91
N GLU A 112 -9.20 18.41 1.98
CA GLU A 112 -8.55 18.58 3.28
C GLU A 112 -7.11 18.07 3.27
N PHE A 113 -6.85 16.93 2.62
CA PHE A 113 -5.51 16.40 2.41
C PHE A 113 -4.61 17.43 1.72
N LEU A 114 -5.09 18.05 0.64
CA LEU A 114 -4.34 19.04 -0.12
C LEU A 114 -4.13 20.34 0.64
N ALA A 115 -5.15 20.83 1.35
CA ALA A 115 -5.07 22.08 2.08
C ALA A 115 -4.17 21.99 3.33
N ARG A 116 -4.21 20.87 4.06
CA ARG A 116 -3.59 20.77 5.40
C ARG A 116 -2.37 19.86 5.46
N THR A 117 -2.30 18.84 4.61
CA THR A 117 -1.24 17.82 4.68
C THR A 117 -0.22 18.00 3.56
N ALA A 118 -0.66 18.03 2.31
CA ALA A 118 0.23 18.21 1.15
C ALA A 118 0.62 19.68 0.92
N VAL A 119 -0.29 20.61 1.26
CA VAL A 119 -0.14 22.06 1.04
C VAL A 119 0.17 22.35 -0.42
N SER A 120 -0.69 21.86 -1.30
CA SER A 120 -0.57 21.92 -2.76
C SER A 120 -1.95 22.10 -3.39
N SER A 121 -1.99 22.52 -4.65
CA SER A 121 -3.24 22.75 -5.39
C SER A 121 -3.89 21.44 -5.86
N ALA A 122 -5.20 21.50 -6.12
CA ALA A 122 -5.91 20.36 -6.70
C ALA A 122 -5.45 20.05 -8.12
N GLU A 123 -5.08 21.07 -8.90
CA GLU A 123 -4.56 20.90 -10.27
C GLU A 123 -3.22 20.13 -10.29
N GLU A 124 -2.30 20.47 -9.41
CA GLU A 124 -1.01 19.76 -9.27
C GLU A 124 -1.24 18.29 -8.91
N PHE A 125 -2.17 18.02 -7.99
CA PHE A 125 -2.48 16.65 -7.58
C PHE A 125 -3.18 15.85 -8.68
N GLU A 126 -4.09 16.46 -9.44
CA GLU A 126 -4.74 15.80 -10.58
C GLU A 126 -3.74 15.44 -11.68
N VAL A 127 -2.81 16.35 -12.00
CA VAL A 127 -1.73 16.06 -12.95
C VAL A 127 -0.85 14.94 -12.40
N PHE A 128 -0.50 14.99 -11.11
CA PHE A 128 0.28 13.95 -10.46
C PHE A 128 -0.38 12.58 -10.54
N LYS A 129 -1.69 12.46 -10.29
CA LYS A 129 -2.43 11.19 -10.40
C LYS A 129 -2.28 10.55 -11.78
N LYS A 130 -2.32 11.35 -12.85
CA LYS A 130 -2.14 10.88 -14.23
C LYS A 130 -0.71 10.43 -14.51
N LEU A 131 0.27 11.19 -14.04
CA LEU A 131 1.68 10.84 -14.20
C LEU A 131 2.01 9.54 -13.45
N LEU A 132 1.54 9.41 -12.21
CA LEU A 132 1.74 8.21 -11.41
C LEU A 132 1.11 6.98 -12.06
N ALA A 133 -0.12 7.09 -12.59
CA ALA A 133 -0.77 5.97 -13.29
C ALA A 133 0.05 5.50 -14.50
N ARG A 134 0.58 6.43 -15.30
CA ARG A 134 1.43 6.09 -16.44
C ARG A 134 2.74 5.42 -16.01
N GLU A 135 3.38 5.91 -14.96
CA GLU A 135 4.61 5.31 -14.43
C GLU A 135 4.39 3.87 -13.93
N GLU A 136 3.23 3.58 -13.34
CA GLU A 136 2.87 2.22 -12.92
C GLU A 136 2.65 1.29 -14.12
N GLU A 137 1.95 1.75 -15.15
CA GLU A 137 1.75 1.00 -16.41
C GLU A 137 3.08 0.69 -17.11
N GLU A 138 3.99 1.66 -17.19
CA GLU A 138 5.32 1.49 -17.78
C GLU A 138 6.20 0.52 -16.97
N SER A 139 6.15 0.60 -15.63
CA SER A 139 6.91 -0.29 -14.75
C SER A 139 6.39 -1.72 -14.74
N GLU A 140 5.08 -1.93 -14.87
CA GLU A 140 4.46 -3.26 -14.94
C GLU A 140 4.69 -3.91 -16.32
N GLY A 141 4.78 -3.11 -17.39
CA GLY A 141 5.07 -3.58 -18.75
C GLY A 141 6.50 -4.10 -18.95
N CYS A 142 7.52 -3.47 -18.35
CA CYS A 142 8.92 -3.91 -18.47
C CYS A 142 9.20 -5.27 -17.83
N MET A 143 8.46 -5.65 -16.78
CA MET A 143 8.66 -6.93 -16.08
C MET A 143 8.14 -8.14 -16.88
N ALA A 144 7.38 -7.92 -17.96
CA ALA A 144 6.82 -9.00 -18.78
C ALA A 144 7.73 -9.40 -19.96
N ASP A 145 8.73 -8.57 -20.30
CA ASP A 145 9.66 -8.82 -21.41
C ASP A 145 10.96 -9.55 -20.98
N GLU A 146 11.28 -9.62 -19.68
CA GLU A 146 12.51 -10.27 -19.17
C GLU A 146 12.40 -11.80 -19.02
N ASP A 147 11.22 -12.40 -19.19
CA ASP A 147 10.99 -13.85 -19.05
C ASP A 147 11.18 -14.64 -20.37
N LEU A 148 11.72 -14.03 -21.44
CA LEU A 148 11.83 -14.64 -22.78
C LEU A 148 13.27 -15.02 -23.22
N ASP A 149 14.30 -14.77 -22.43
CA ASP A 149 15.71 -14.94 -22.85
C ASP A 149 16.50 -16.03 -22.10
N GLU A 150 15.88 -17.15 -21.69
CA GLU A 150 16.56 -18.30 -21.04
C GLU A 150 16.35 -19.67 -21.75
N GLU A 151 16.10 -19.71 -23.06
CA GLU A 151 16.08 -20.99 -23.82
C GLU A 151 16.89 -20.91 -25.13
N GLU A 152 18.21 -20.72 -25.08
CA GLU A 152 19.08 -21.08 -26.23
C GLU A 152 20.57 -21.11 -25.82
N GLU A 153 21.05 -22.18 -25.17
CA GLU A 153 22.48 -22.58 -25.19
C GLU A 153 22.74 -23.98 -24.56
N GLU A 154 22.14 -25.04 -25.12
CA GLU A 154 22.67 -26.41 -24.93
C GLU A 154 22.54 -27.19 -26.26
N GLN A 155 23.45 -26.95 -27.20
CA GLN A 155 23.69 -27.85 -28.33
C GLN A 155 25.07 -27.61 -28.98
N GLU A 156 26.14 -27.93 -28.27
CA GLU A 156 27.40 -28.40 -28.91
C GLU A 156 28.05 -29.48 -28.02
N LEU A 157 27.78 -30.74 -28.38
CA LEU A 157 28.55 -31.93 -27.97
C LEU A 157 28.98 -32.69 -29.23
#